data_AF-A0A0K8RMD9-F1
#
_entry.id   AF-A0A0K8RMD9-F1
#
_cell.length_a   1.000
_cell.length_b   1.000
_cell.length_c   1.000
_cell.angle_alpha   90.00
_cell.angle_beta   90.00
_cell.angle_gamma   90.00
#
_symmetry.space_group_name_H-M   'P 1'
#
loop_
_entity.id
_entity.type
_entity.pdbx_description
1 polymer ?
#
loop_
_entity_poly.entity_id
_entity_poly.type
_entity_poly.pdbx_seq_one_letter_code
_entity_poly.pdbx_strand_id
1 'polypeptide(L)'
;MNAPKLRELLLLLLSASVSAAPGSSDVAPNLAACAGEDNDDTLYVGLHILTDQSFRACSPYRKGTLEDYLRAFVGAVDLYFRESRLPAVKVVFLGASDLTEDEEHKFIRKHRDASGTTLKGGDVLKEMMDIATEDKYQDYVGSNKVIFILTWFNITEEITENKADDKVSIPDDDYSYSESSESSLEISARSKKEKKFENVGALSNYGSICSFNGIIGQDNGKNFSGVSAAATQVATILGPMYNGSIRRRVCDDEYMEPSNTPFHSSDCSTKNKLSDSSTNDMRECLTSSLKNKEEKTTNPSNFFETHKEWTPCGVSYTGSKKCEEASSTLPEGEGDCHISCCPPAIFNFIPPYAPIPAPDGQVCSSNGICINGNCSSGISTSVEG
;
A
#
# COMPACT_ATOMS: atom_id res chain seq x y z
N MET A 1 2.55 -12.64 -76.36
CA MET A 1 1.59 -12.37 -75.27
C MET A 1 1.16 -13.73 -74.73
N ASN A 2 1.95 -14.38 -73.88
CA ASN A 2 2.14 -14.22 -72.43
C ASN A 2 0.91 -14.61 -71.59
N ALA A 3 0.95 -15.85 -71.07
CA ALA A 3 0.60 -16.22 -69.69
C ALA A 3 1.20 -17.61 -69.39
N PRO A 4 2.06 -17.77 -68.35
CA PRO A 4 2.70 -19.05 -68.03
C PRO A 4 1.83 -19.95 -67.14
N LYS A 5 2.11 -21.25 -67.29
CA LYS A 5 1.37 -22.39 -66.77
C LYS A 5 1.85 -22.79 -65.38
N LEU A 6 0.89 -22.89 -64.45
CA LEU A 6 0.63 -23.89 -63.40
C LEU A 6 1.60 -25.10 -63.21
N ARG A 7 2.92 -24.87 -63.16
CA ARG A 7 3.93 -25.94 -62.98
C ARG A 7 5.03 -25.61 -61.96
N GLU A 8 4.76 -24.65 -61.07
CA GLU A 8 5.62 -24.28 -59.93
C GLU A 8 5.03 -24.67 -58.56
N LEU A 9 3.83 -25.25 -58.50
CA LEU A 9 3.13 -25.47 -57.22
C LEU A 9 3.15 -26.92 -56.69
N LEU A 10 4.05 -27.80 -57.17
CA LEU A 10 3.95 -29.24 -56.85
C LEU A 10 5.28 -30.01 -56.86
N LEU A 11 6.42 -29.36 -56.58
CA LEU A 11 7.74 -30.01 -56.57
C LEU A 11 8.67 -29.68 -55.38
N LEU A 12 8.15 -29.14 -54.28
CA LEU A 12 8.96 -28.91 -53.05
C LEU A 12 8.53 -29.77 -51.85
N LEU A 13 7.68 -30.76 -52.10
CA LEU A 13 7.31 -31.77 -51.11
C LEU A 13 7.81 -33.13 -51.57
N LEU A 14 8.65 -33.71 -50.70
CA LEU A 14 8.97 -35.13 -50.54
C LEU A 14 10.18 -35.68 -51.31
N SER A 15 11.08 -36.23 -50.48
CA SER A 15 12.08 -37.26 -50.73
C SER A 15 13.44 -36.88 -51.34
N ALA A 16 14.42 -36.66 -50.45
CA ALA A 16 15.72 -37.30 -50.59
C ALA A 16 16.36 -37.49 -49.21
N SER A 17 16.32 -38.72 -48.71
CA SER A 17 17.01 -39.22 -47.52
C SER A 17 18.35 -39.89 -47.92
N VAL A 18 19.41 -39.55 -47.17
CA VAL A 18 20.56 -40.39 -46.71
C VAL A 18 21.52 -41.01 -47.75
N SER A 19 22.83 -40.65 -47.67
CA SER A 19 23.92 -41.57 -47.24
C SER A 19 25.33 -40.92 -47.16
N ALA A 20 25.98 -41.06 -45.98
CA ALA A 20 27.41 -41.26 -45.61
C ALA A 20 28.58 -40.68 -46.47
N ALA A 21 29.73 -40.18 -46.00
CA ALA A 21 30.47 -39.96 -44.72
C ALA A 21 31.81 -39.21 -45.10
N PRO A 22 32.86 -39.04 -44.25
CA PRO A 22 32.97 -38.60 -42.85
C PRO A 22 33.86 -37.33 -42.69
N GLY A 23 33.70 -36.56 -41.61
CA GLY A 23 34.60 -35.44 -41.28
C GLY A 23 34.24 -34.74 -39.97
N SER A 24 34.62 -35.39 -38.87
CA SER A 24 34.84 -34.89 -37.49
C SER A 24 34.38 -33.47 -37.09
N SER A 25 33.57 -33.43 -36.01
CA SER A 25 33.61 -32.53 -34.84
C SER A 25 33.62 -31.01 -35.08
N ASP A 26 32.67 -30.20 -34.60
CA ASP A 26 32.02 -30.23 -33.29
C ASP A 26 30.60 -29.64 -33.30
N VAL A 27 29.84 -30.09 -32.31
CA VAL A 27 28.41 -29.91 -32.06
C VAL A 27 28.08 -28.47 -31.64
N ALA A 28 27.13 -27.85 -32.33
CA ALA A 28 26.26 -26.81 -31.76
C ALA A 28 24.80 -27.23 -32.02
N PRO A 29 23.98 -27.53 -31.00
CA PRO A 29 22.57 -27.78 -31.22
C PRO A 29 21.81 -26.45 -31.31
N ASN A 30 20.88 -26.43 -32.26
CA ASN A 30 19.89 -25.40 -32.51
C ASN A 30 19.25 -24.85 -31.22
N LEU A 31 19.45 -23.56 -30.93
CA LEU A 31 18.52 -22.76 -30.13
C LEU A 31 17.42 -22.26 -31.07
N ALA A 32 16.36 -23.05 -31.22
CA ALA A 32 15.10 -22.60 -31.79
C ALA A 32 13.95 -23.17 -30.96
N ALA A 33 13.89 -22.73 -29.69
CA ALA A 33 12.75 -22.97 -28.80
C ALA A 33 12.77 -21.98 -27.62
N CYS A 34 12.86 -20.68 -27.89
CA CYS A 34 12.61 -19.64 -26.88
C CYS A 34 11.92 -18.43 -27.54
N ALA A 35 10.79 -18.65 -28.21
CA ALA A 35 9.78 -17.60 -28.26
C ALA A 35 8.87 -17.85 -27.06
N GLY A 36 9.33 -17.43 -25.87
CA GLY A 36 8.41 -17.25 -24.77
C GLY A 36 7.44 -16.16 -25.19
N GLU A 37 6.14 -16.45 -25.15
CA GLU A 37 5.18 -15.37 -24.94
C GLU A 37 5.62 -14.67 -23.66
N ASP A 38 6.09 -13.43 -23.77
CA ASP A 38 6.17 -12.52 -22.64
C ASP A 38 4.73 -12.27 -22.16
N ASN A 39 4.19 -13.20 -21.37
CA ASN A 39 3.06 -12.91 -20.52
C ASN A 39 3.60 -11.93 -19.47
N ASP A 40 3.38 -10.65 -19.75
CA ASP A 40 3.56 -9.55 -18.82
C ASP A 40 2.60 -9.76 -17.63
N ASP A 41 3.02 -10.61 -16.68
CA ASP A 41 2.36 -10.90 -15.41
C ASP A 41 2.43 -9.65 -14.50
N THR A 42 1.85 -8.55 -14.96
CA THR A 42 1.70 -7.31 -14.19
C THR A 42 0.33 -7.29 -13.51
N LEU A 43 0.33 -7.19 -12.19
CA LEU A 43 -0.84 -6.96 -11.36
C LEU A 43 -1.10 -5.45 -11.29
N TYR A 44 -2.30 -5.01 -11.62
CA TYR A 44 -2.70 -3.61 -11.50
C TYR A 44 -3.49 -3.41 -10.21
N VAL A 45 -3.21 -2.34 -9.48
CA VAL A 45 -3.98 -1.89 -8.30
C VAL A 45 -4.32 -0.42 -8.46
N GLY A 46 -5.60 -0.09 -8.54
CA GLY A 46 -6.07 1.29 -8.67
C GLY A 46 -6.45 1.88 -7.32
N LEU A 47 -5.84 3.00 -6.92
CA LEU A 47 -6.20 3.71 -5.70
C LEU A 47 -7.07 4.92 -6.02
N HIS A 48 -8.28 4.96 -5.46
CA HIS A 48 -9.11 6.16 -5.38
C HIS A 48 -8.98 6.75 -3.98
N ILE A 49 -8.45 7.97 -3.87
CA ILE A 49 -8.19 8.59 -2.58
C ILE A 49 -9.42 9.36 -2.09
N LEU A 50 -9.92 9.01 -0.92
CA LEU A 50 -10.93 9.77 -0.19
C LEU A 50 -10.26 10.56 0.93
N THR A 51 -10.42 11.88 0.92
CA THR A 51 -9.85 12.73 1.99
C THR A 51 -10.91 13.18 2.97
N ASP A 52 -10.61 13.02 4.26
CA ASP A 52 -11.47 13.55 5.33
C ASP A 52 -11.24 15.05 5.58
N GLN A 53 -12.08 15.62 6.44
CA GLN A 53 -12.03 17.04 6.80
C GLN A 53 -10.74 17.37 7.57
N SER A 54 -10.23 16.42 8.38
CA SER A 54 -9.05 16.64 9.20
C SER A 54 -7.79 16.80 8.34
N PHE A 55 -7.61 15.90 7.36
CA PHE A 55 -6.53 15.94 6.40
C PHE A 55 -6.58 17.22 5.58
N ARG A 56 -7.75 17.58 5.03
CA ARG A 56 -7.90 18.82 4.24
C ARG A 56 -7.65 20.09 5.05
N ALA A 57 -8.06 20.11 6.32
CA ALA A 57 -7.83 21.26 7.20
C ALA A 57 -6.36 21.42 7.57
N CYS A 58 -5.68 20.31 7.89
CA CYS A 58 -4.32 20.31 8.43
C CYS A 58 -3.22 20.24 7.35
N SER A 59 -3.52 19.67 6.18
CA SER A 59 -2.61 19.67 5.03
C SER A 59 -2.30 21.11 4.61
N PRO A 60 -1.08 21.41 4.15
CA PRO A 60 -0.76 22.72 3.59
C PRO A 60 -1.32 22.93 2.17
N TYR A 61 -1.71 21.86 1.47
CA TYR A 61 -2.05 21.90 0.04
C TYR A 61 -3.53 22.21 -0.20
N ARG A 62 -3.83 22.95 -1.28
CA ARG A 62 -5.21 23.37 -1.63
C ARG A 62 -5.45 23.22 -3.12
N LYS A 63 -6.70 22.90 -3.50
CA LYS A 63 -7.17 22.82 -4.90
C LYS A 63 -6.23 21.96 -5.76
N GLY A 64 -5.75 22.47 -6.90
CA GLY A 64 -4.87 21.72 -7.82
C GLY A 64 -3.60 21.19 -7.17
N THR A 65 -2.97 21.94 -6.24
CA THR A 65 -1.78 21.46 -5.52
C THR A 65 -2.09 20.24 -4.64
N LEU A 66 -3.31 20.16 -4.07
CA LEU A 66 -3.72 18.99 -3.30
C LEU A 66 -3.87 17.76 -4.21
N GLU A 67 -4.47 17.93 -5.39
CA GLU A 67 -4.59 16.83 -6.35
C GLU A 67 -3.22 16.36 -6.85
N ASP A 68 -2.30 17.28 -7.14
CA ASP A 68 -0.92 16.95 -7.50
C ASP A 68 -0.19 16.24 -6.37
N TYR A 69 -0.43 16.63 -5.12
CA TYR A 69 0.11 15.94 -3.95
C TYR A 69 -0.42 14.50 -3.87
N LEU A 70 -1.74 14.28 -4.03
CA LEU A 70 -2.33 12.95 -3.99
C LEU A 70 -1.86 12.07 -5.16
N ARG A 71 -1.70 12.64 -6.35
CA ARG A 71 -1.12 11.95 -7.51
C ARG A 71 0.34 11.55 -7.22
N ALA A 72 1.14 12.44 -6.64
CA ALA A 72 2.51 12.15 -6.21
C ALA A 72 2.58 11.11 -5.09
N PHE A 73 1.62 11.13 -4.15
CA PHE A 73 1.51 10.14 -3.09
C PHE A 73 1.32 8.73 -3.66
N VAL A 74 0.37 8.55 -4.59
CA VAL A 74 0.15 7.24 -5.23
C VAL A 74 1.33 6.85 -6.12
N GLY A 75 1.95 7.80 -6.82
CA GLY A 75 3.17 7.54 -7.58
C GLY A 75 4.34 7.10 -6.69
N ALA A 76 4.46 7.63 -5.48
CA ALA A 76 5.44 7.16 -4.51
C ALA A 76 5.14 5.72 -4.05
N VAL A 77 3.86 5.40 -3.80
CA VAL A 77 3.44 4.03 -3.48
C VAL A 77 3.81 3.07 -4.61
N ASP A 78 3.60 3.44 -5.87
CA ASP A 78 4.03 2.65 -7.05
C ASP A 78 5.54 2.38 -7.06
N LEU A 79 6.37 3.38 -6.71
CA LEU A 79 7.82 3.22 -6.66
C LEU A 79 8.27 2.12 -5.68
N TYR A 80 7.56 1.90 -4.56
CA TYR A 80 7.90 0.83 -3.61
C TYR A 80 7.78 -0.57 -4.22
N PHE A 81 6.98 -0.73 -5.27
CA PHE A 81 6.80 -2.01 -5.95
C PHE A 81 7.81 -2.26 -7.07
N ARG A 82 8.67 -1.28 -7.40
CA ARG A 82 9.66 -1.36 -8.48
C ARG A 82 10.69 -2.48 -8.29
N GLU A 83 11.02 -2.82 -7.04
CA GLU A 83 11.97 -3.90 -6.72
C GLU A 83 11.33 -5.30 -6.66
N SER A 84 10.02 -5.40 -6.92
CA SER A 84 9.30 -6.67 -6.80
C SER A 84 9.77 -7.68 -7.85
N ARG A 85 10.06 -8.90 -7.40
CA ARG A 85 10.16 -10.06 -8.28
C ARG A 85 8.76 -10.39 -8.83
N LEU A 86 8.70 -11.08 -9.97
CA LEU A 86 7.45 -11.45 -10.64
C LEU A 86 6.41 -12.04 -9.66
N PRO A 87 5.12 -11.64 -9.77
CA PRO A 87 4.58 -10.73 -10.77
C PRO A 87 4.91 -9.25 -10.48
N ALA A 88 5.04 -8.44 -11.52
CA ALA A 88 5.20 -6.99 -11.36
C ALA A 88 3.91 -6.40 -10.77
N VAL A 89 4.01 -5.33 -9.97
CA VAL A 89 2.84 -4.64 -9.41
C VAL A 89 2.87 -3.20 -9.86
N LYS A 90 1.78 -2.75 -10.49
CA LYS A 90 1.57 -1.37 -10.93
C LYS A 90 0.45 -0.74 -10.12
N VAL A 91 0.77 0.32 -9.39
CA VAL A 91 -0.20 1.10 -8.63
C VAL A 91 -0.60 2.34 -9.42
N VAL A 92 -1.90 2.55 -9.60
CA VAL A 92 -2.46 3.58 -10.48
C VAL A 92 -3.35 4.53 -9.68
N PHE A 93 -3.20 5.84 -9.89
CA PHE A 93 -4.11 6.83 -9.32
C PHE A 93 -5.41 6.89 -10.13
N LEU A 94 -6.55 6.56 -9.50
CA LEU A 94 -7.86 6.55 -10.16
C LEU A 94 -8.60 7.88 -10.09
N GLY A 95 -8.19 8.73 -9.14
CA GLY A 95 -8.82 10.00 -8.80
C GLY A 95 -8.82 10.25 -7.29
N ALA A 96 -9.29 11.43 -6.92
CA ALA A 96 -9.51 11.80 -5.53
C ALA A 96 -10.86 12.51 -5.35
N SER A 97 -11.48 12.34 -4.19
CA SER A 97 -12.69 13.08 -3.81
C SER A 97 -12.78 13.25 -2.30
N ASP A 98 -13.55 14.22 -1.86
CA ASP A 98 -13.82 14.43 -0.44
C ASP A 98 -14.81 13.38 0.07
N LEU A 99 -14.68 12.99 1.34
CA LEU A 99 -15.76 12.30 2.04
C LEU A 99 -16.99 13.22 2.11
N THR A 100 -18.16 12.66 1.83
CA THR A 100 -19.45 13.32 2.08
C THR A 100 -19.70 13.47 3.58
N GLU A 101 -20.65 14.32 3.98
CA GLU A 101 -20.95 14.52 5.40
C GLU A 101 -21.38 13.22 6.11
N ASP A 102 -22.13 12.37 5.42
CA ASP A 102 -22.56 11.08 5.94
C ASP A 102 -21.37 10.11 6.09
N GLU A 103 -20.47 10.08 5.10
CA GLU A 103 -19.24 9.28 5.15
C GLU A 103 -18.27 9.78 6.23
N GLU A 104 -18.14 11.10 6.41
CA GLU A 104 -17.37 11.71 7.51
C GLU A 104 -17.94 11.28 8.87
N HIS A 105 -19.26 11.29 9.01
CA HIS A 105 -19.90 10.84 10.24
C HIS A 105 -19.64 9.35 10.48
N LYS A 106 -19.87 8.52 9.45
CA LYS A 106 -19.77 7.06 9.50
C LYS A 106 -18.34 6.59 9.76
N PHE A 107 -17.37 7.06 8.98
CA PHE A 107 -15.99 6.57 9.05
C PHE A 107 -15.15 7.31 10.09
N ILE A 108 -15.35 8.61 10.28
CA ILE A 108 -14.41 9.43 11.05
C ILE A 108 -14.97 9.84 12.41
N ARG A 109 -16.15 10.45 12.47
CA ARG A 109 -16.69 11.01 13.72
C ARG A 109 -17.12 9.91 14.70
N LYS A 110 -17.76 8.85 14.21
CA LYS A 110 -18.25 7.72 15.01
C LYS A 110 -17.14 6.93 15.70
N HIS A 111 -15.99 6.80 15.05
CA HIS A 111 -14.90 5.92 15.48
C HIS A 111 -13.71 6.65 16.10
N ARG A 112 -13.90 7.94 16.41
CA ARG A 112 -12.88 8.73 17.08
C ARG A 112 -12.83 8.40 18.57
N ASP A 113 -11.62 8.35 19.11
CA ASP A 113 -11.43 8.24 20.56
C ASP A 113 -11.86 9.53 21.29
N ALA A 114 -11.97 9.45 22.62
CA ALA A 114 -12.35 10.59 23.45
C ALA A 114 -11.33 11.74 23.39
N SER A 115 -10.06 11.45 23.10
CA SER A 115 -9.02 12.48 22.95
C SER A 115 -9.16 13.29 21.65
N GLY A 116 -9.87 12.74 20.67
CA GLY A 116 -10.08 13.37 19.39
C GLY A 116 -8.90 13.26 18.43
N THR A 117 -7.88 12.46 18.75
CA THR A 117 -6.61 12.37 17.99
C THR A 117 -6.38 11.00 17.35
N THR A 118 -7.16 10.00 17.75
CA THR A 118 -7.02 8.62 17.31
C THR A 118 -8.33 8.13 16.70
N LEU A 119 -8.20 7.29 15.68
CA LEU A 119 -9.30 6.66 14.96
C LEU A 119 -9.17 5.14 15.08
N LYS A 120 -10.27 4.47 15.47
CA LYS A 120 -10.34 3.01 15.55
C LYS A 120 -10.40 2.40 14.16
N GLY A 121 -9.25 2.16 13.54
CA GLY A 121 -9.14 1.70 12.16
C GLY A 121 -9.85 0.38 11.90
N GLY A 122 -9.86 -0.54 12.87
CA GLY A 122 -10.57 -1.82 12.75
C GLY A 122 -12.08 -1.65 12.57
N ASP A 123 -12.68 -0.73 13.33
CA ASP A 123 -14.09 -0.39 13.16
C ASP A 123 -14.37 0.32 11.83
N VAL A 124 -13.49 1.22 11.38
CA VAL A 124 -13.65 1.89 10.09
C VAL A 124 -13.64 0.89 8.94
N LEU A 125 -12.73 -0.07 8.94
CA LEU A 125 -12.69 -1.11 7.90
C LEU A 125 -13.96 -1.96 7.89
N LYS A 126 -14.58 -2.20 9.05
CA LYS A 126 -15.87 -2.91 9.13
C LYS A 126 -16.98 -2.10 8.46
N GLU A 127 -17.08 -0.81 8.77
CA GLU A 127 -18.06 0.08 8.14
C GLU A 127 -17.82 0.26 6.63
N MET A 128 -16.56 0.23 6.19
CA MET A 128 -16.23 0.24 4.76
C MET A 128 -16.79 -0.99 4.06
N MET A 129 -16.70 -2.19 4.66
CA MET A 129 -17.28 -3.39 4.05
C MET A 129 -18.82 -3.30 3.93
N ASP A 130 -19.48 -2.63 4.87
CA ASP A 130 -20.94 -2.48 4.85
C ASP A 130 -21.42 -1.56 3.70
N ILE A 131 -20.59 -0.61 3.23
CA ILE A 131 -20.94 0.29 2.10
C ILE A 131 -20.71 -0.33 0.72
N ALA A 132 -20.13 -1.54 0.64
CA ALA A 132 -19.92 -2.24 -0.64
C ALA A 132 -21.21 -2.42 -1.45
N THR A 133 -22.37 -2.34 -0.81
CA THR A 133 -23.69 -2.48 -1.43
C THR A 133 -24.24 -1.18 -2.02
N GLU A 134 -23.65 -0.03 -1.71
CA GLU A 134 -24.11 1.27 -2.22
C GLU A 134 -23.74 1.44 -3.70
N ASP A 135 -24.66 2.00 -4.50
CA ASP A 135 -24.50 2.18 -5.95
C ASP A 135 -23.18 2.89 -6.34
N LYS A 136 -22.73 3.83 -5.49
CA LYS A 136 -21.48 4.58 -5.66
C LYS A 136 -20.22 3.69 -5.67
N TYR A 137 -20.28 2.53 -4.99
CA TYR A 137 -19.14 1.66 -4.76
C TYR A 137 -19.25 0.29 -5.45
N GLN A 138 -20.32 0.07 -6.21
CA GLN A 138 -20.55 -1.19 -6.93
C GLN A 138 -19.44 -1.52 -7.93
N ASP A 139 -18.81 -0.51 -8.55
CA ASP A 139 -17.73 -0.72 -9.53
C ASP A 139 -16.36 -1.03 -8.91
N TYR A 140 -16.28 -1.09 -7.58
CA TYR A 140 -15.11 -1.51 -6.80
C TYR A 140 -15.19 -3.00 -6.41
N VAL A 141 -16.39 -3.53 -6.22
CA VAL A 141 -16.60 -4.93 -5.82
C VAL A 141 -16.09 -5.87 -6.91
N GLY A 142 -15.23 -6.83 -6.55
CA GLY A 142 -14.73 -7.81 -7.52
C GLY A 142 -13.68 -7.25 -8.49
N SER A 143 -13.24 -6.01 -8.29
CA SER A 143 -12.32 -5.31 -9.18
C SER A 143 -10.93 -5.16 -8.54
N ASN A 144 -9.97 -4.62 -9.29
CA ASN A 144 -8.67 -4.21 -8.77
C ASN A 144 -8.62 -2.75 -8.30
N LYS A 145 -9.78 -2.13 -8.02
CA LYS A 145 -9.89 -0.76 -7.49
C LYS A 145 -10.06 -0.78 -5.98
N VAL A 146 -9.42 0.17 -5.31
CA VAL A 146 -9.37 0.25 -3.85
C VAL A 146 -9.74 1.66 -3.41
N ILE A 147 -10.62 1.74 -2.42
CA ILE A 147 -10.90 2.99 -1.72
C ILE A 147 -9.83 3.20 -0.65
N PHE A 148 -9.10 4.30 -0.72
CA PHE A 148 -8.11 4.69 0.27
C PHE A 148 -8.61 5.93 1.03
N ILE A 149 -9.03 5.77 2.29
CA ILE A 149 -9.34 6.91 3.16
C ILE A 149 -8.04 7.46 3.74
N LEU A 150 -7.71 8.69 3.39
CA LEU A 150 -6.55 9.42 3.89
C LEU A 150 -6.99 10.40 4.98
N THR A 151 -6.40 10.29 6.16
CA THR A 151 -6.75 11.09 7.35
C THR A 151 -5.52 11.64 8.05
N TRP A 152 -5.71 12.66 8.89
CA TRP A 152 -4.66 13.17 9.78
C TRP A 152 -4.57 12.38 11.09
N PHE A 153 -5.60 11.61 11.45
CA PHE A 153 -5.66 10.91 12.75
C PHE A 153 -4.67 9.75 12.84
N ASN A 154 -4.22 9.47 14.07
CA ASN A 154 -3.53 8.23 14.36
C ASN A 154 -4.51 7.06 14.18
N ILE A 155 -4.05 5.95 13.63
CA ILE A 155 -4.89 4.78 13.33
C ILE A 155 -4.53 3.66 14.27
N THR A 156 -5.52 3.07 14.94
CA THR A 156 -5.33 1.88 15.79
C THR A 156 -6.04 0.67 15.21
N GLU A 157 -5.66 -0.52 15.70
CA GLU A 157 -6.32 -1.79 15.34
C GLU A 157 -7.55 -2.10 16.22
N GLU A 158 -8.06 -1.11 16.94
CA GLU A 158 -9.18 -1.32 17.85
C GLU A 158 -10.45 -1.69 17.06
N ILE A 159 -11.14 -2.72 17.55
CA ILE A 159 -12.49 -3.10 17.14
C ILE A 159 -13.39 -3.02 18.37
N THR A 160 -14.52 -2.34 18.25
CA THR A 160 -15.53 -2.27 19.30
C THR A 160 -16.37 -3.55 19.26
N GLU A 161 -16.25 -4.38 20.31
CA GLU A 161 -17.11 -5.56 20.49
C GLU A 161 -18.55 -5.11 20.77
N ASN A 162 -19.50 -5.56 19.94
CA ASN A 162 -20.91 -5.42 20.23
C ASN A 162 -21.26 -6.36 21.39
N LYS A 163 -21.38 -5.82 22.61
CA LYS A 163 -22.05 -6.57 23.68
C LYS A 163 -23.53 -6.66 23.30
N ALA A 164 -23.97 -7.86 22.89
CA ALA A 164 -25.38 -8.17 22.92
C ALA A 164 -25.83 -8.09 24.39
N ASP A 165 -26.78 -7.21 24.69
CA ASP A 165 -27.54 -7.25 25.94
C ASP A 165 -28.44 -8.52 25.91
N ASP A 166 -27.83 -9.69 26.10
CA ASP A 166 -28.57 -10.92 26.40
C ASP A 166 -29.01 -10.86 27.88
N LYS A 167 -30.00 -10.00 28.15
CA LYS A 167 -30.97 -10.23 29.22
C LYS A 167 -32.23 -10.81 28.60
N VAL A 168 -32.13 -12.04 28.11
CA VAL A 168 -33.30 -12.90 27.97
C VAL A 168 -33.43 -13.69 29.27
N SER A 169 -34.30 -13.20 30.15
CA SER A 169 -34.76 -13.95 31.31
C SER A 169 -35.62 -15.12 30.83
N ILE A 170 -35.15 -16.35 31.04
CA ILE A 170 -35.96 -17.57 30.91
C ILE A 170 -36.24 -18.05 32.35
N PRO A 171 -37.51 -18.27 32.74
CA PRO A 171 -37.85 -18.73 34.09
C PRO A 171 -37.72 -20.26 34.22
N ASP A 172 -37.15 -20.65 35.35
CA ASP A 172 -37.27 -21.87 36.19
C ASP A 172 -37.43 -23.27 35.55
N ASP A 173 -36.56 -24.21 35.95
CA ASP A 173 -36.97 -25.33 36.83
C ASP A 173 -35.77 -26.15 37.40
N ASP A 174 -35.88 -26.42 38.70
CA ASP A 174 -35.11 -27.20 39.68
C ASP A 174 -34.22 -28.40 39.21
N TYR A 175 -33.01 -28.52 39.79
CA TYR A 175 -32.64 -29.57 40.78
C TYR A 175 -31.24 -29.33 41.38
N SER A 176 -31.16 -29.55 42.69
CA SER A 176 -30.08 -29.21 43.64
C SER A 176 -28.86 -30.16 43.66
N TYR A 177 -27.67 -29.64 43.99
CA TYR A 177 -26.87 -30.10 45.15
C TYR A 177 -25.87 -29.00 45.60
N SER A 178 -25.83 -28.78 46.92
CA SER A 178 -25.02 -27.85 47.73
C SER A 178 -23.50 -28.06 47.59
N GLU A 179 -22.60 -27.10 47.80
CA GLU A 179 -22.37 -26.34 49.04
C GLU A 179 -21.72 -24.95 48.83
N SER A 180 -22.00 -24.11 49.82
CA SER A 180 -21.64 -22.73 50.05
C SER A 180 -20.14 -22.41 50.14
N SER A 181 -19.76 -21.26 49.59
CA SER A 181 -19.14 -20.22 50.44
C SER A 181 -19.50 -18.84 49.89
N GLU A 182 -20.36 -18.13 50.62
CA GLU A 182 -20.51 -16.69 50.45
C GLU A 182 -19.16 -16.02 50.73
N SER A 183 -18.51 -15.54 49.69
CA SER A 183 -17.64 -14.38 49.82
C SER A 183 -18.37 -13.24 49.15
N SER A 184 -18.63 -12.20 49.92
CA SER A 184 -19.14 -10.91 49.46
C SER A 184 -18.33 -10.45 48.27
N LEU A 185 -18.88 -10.64 47.06
CA LEU A 185 -18.41 -9.96 45.86
C LEU A 185 -18.79 -8.48 46.02
N GLU A 186 -17.94 -7.77 46.76
CA GLU A 186 -17.79 -6.35 46.56
C GLU A 186 -17.69 -6.13 45.04
N ILE A 187 -18.62 -5.35 44.50
CA ILE A 187 -18.55 -4.81 43.16
C ILE A 187 -17.34 -3.86 43.17
N SER A 188 -16.15 -4.45 43.03
CA SER A 188 -14.94 -3.73 42.74
C SER A 188 -15.10 -3.28 41.29
N ALA A 189 -15.63 -2.07 41.12
CA ALA A 189 -15.46 -1.29 39.91
C ALA A 189 -13.95 -1.04 39.73
N ARG A 190 -13.21 -2.09 39.34
CA ARG A 190 -11.86 -1.96 38.85
C ARG A 190 -11.99 -1.15 37.58
N SER A 191 -11.65 0.12 37.66
CA SER A 191 -11.34 0.95 36.50
C SER A 191 -10.37 0.13 35.65
N LYS A 192 -10.88 -0.48 34.57
CA LYS A 192 -10.06 -1.19 33.59
C LYS A 192 -9.12 -0.12 33.07
N LYS A 193 -7.84 -0.24 33.41
CA LYS A 193 -6.79 0.57 32.80
C LYS A 193 -6.96 0.44 31.29
N GLU A 194 -7.36 1.52 30.62
CA GLU A 194 -7.63 1.51 29.19
C GLU A 194 -6.40 0.94 28.47
N LYS A 195 -6.61 -0.11 27.67
CA LYS A 195 -5.55 -0.70 26.85
C LYS A 195 -5.18 0.37 25.84
N LYS A 196 -3.98 0.93 25.95
CA LYS A 196 -3.48 1.91 24.99
C LYS A 196 -3.12 1.16 23.71
N PHE A 197 -3.86 1.43 22.64
CA PHE A 197 -3.53 0.92 21.31
C PHE A 197 -2.47 1.80 20.65
N GLU A 198 -1.53 1.18 19.94
CA GLU A 198 -0.49 1.88 19.23
C GLU A 198 -0.98 2.38 17.87
N ASN A 199 -0.37 3.46 17.38
CA ASN A 199 -0.61 3.95 16.04
C ASN A 199 0.09 3.03 15.03
N VAL A 200 -0.67 2.41 14.13
CA VAL A 200 -0.16 1.52 13.08
C VAL A 200 0.04 2.22 11.73
N GLY A 201 -0.30 3.51 11.65
CA GLY A 201 -0.11 4.35 10.46
C GLY A 201 -1.09 4.06 9.31
N ALA A 202 -1.43 2.81 9.04
CA ALA A 202 -2.48 2.43 8.09
C ALA A 202 -3.00 1.00 8.38
N LEU A 203 -4.21 0.70 7.92
CA LEU A 203 -4.86 -0.59 8.13
C LEU A 203 -5.67 -1.04 6.91
N SER A 204 -5.64 -2.33 6.62
CA SER A 204 -6.42 -3.02 5.58
C SER A 204 -6.52 -4.51 5.89
N ASN A 205 -7.40 -5.23 5.21
CA ASN A 205 -7.57 -6.68 5.40
C ASN A 205 -6.67 -7.47 4.45
N TYR A 206 -5.98 -8.50 4.94
CA TYR A 206 -5.09 -9.34 4.15
C TYR A 206 -5.81 -10.05 2.99
N GLY A 207 -5.20 -10.00 1.79
CA GLY A 207 -5.64 -10.80 0.64
C GLY A 207 -7.04 -10.47 0.11
N SER A 208 -7.51 -9.26 0.37
CA SER A 208 -8.89 -8.87 0.13
C SER A 208 -9.12 -8.28 -1.28
N ILE A 209 -8.06 -7.89 -2.03
CA ILE A 209 -8.11 -7.06 -3.26
C ILE A 209 -9.19 -7.37 -4.30
N CYS A 210 -9.56 -8.63 -4.54
CA CYS A 210 -10.60 -9.00 -5.52
C CYS A 210 -12.02 -9.11 -4.92
N SER A 211 -12.23 -8.64 -3.69
CA SER A 211 -13.54 -8.43 -3.07
C SER A 211 -13.88 -6.93 -3.07
N PHE A 212 -14.61 -6.44 -2.08
CA PHE A 212 -14.64 -5.00 -1.79
C PHE A 212 -13.50 -4.65 -0.84
N ASN A 213 -12.78 -3.56 -1.09
CA ASN A 213 -11.54 -3.25 -0.36
C ASN A 213 -11.39 -1.79 0.00
N GLY A 214 -11.07 -1.60 1.28
CA GLY A 214 -10.74 -0.33 1.88
C GLY A 214 -9.35 -0.37 2.51
N ILE A 215 -8.61 0.72 2.34
CA ILE A 215 -7.46 1.05 3.17
C ILE A 215 -7.84 2.32 3.92
N ILE A 216 -7.52 2.38 5.21
CA ILE A 216 -7.43 3.66 5.93
C ILE A 216 -5.99 3.93 6.30
N GLY A 217 -5.50 5.12 5.96
CA GLY A 217 -4.11 5.51 6.16
C GLY A 217 -3.97 6.92 6.70
N GLN A 218 -2.97 7.10 7.55
CA GLN A 218 -2.58 8.39 8.07
C GLN A 218 -1.58 9.03 7.13
N ASP A 219 -1.81 10.30 6.80
CA ASP A 219 -0.78 11.17 6.27
C ASP A 219 -0.90 12.57 6.87
N ASN A 220 0.22 13.10 7.35
CA ASN A 220 0.25 14.43 7.93
C ASN A 220 0.65 15.51 6.92
N GLY A 221 0.60 15.24 5.61
CA GLY A 221 0.97 16.21 4.58
C GLY A 221 2.44 16.64 4.57
N LYS A 222 3.25 16.17 5.53
CA LYS A 222 4.68 16.49 5.64
C LYS A 222 5.48 15.39 4.97
N ASN A 223 6.21 15.77 3.92
CA ASN A 223 7.14 14.91 3.21
C ASN A 223 6.58 13.50 2.92
N PHE A 224 5.30 13.42 2.53
CA PHE A 224 4.64 12.18 2.14
C PHE A 224 4.68 11.07 3.21
N SER A 225 4.55 11.46 4.48
CA SER A 225 4.65 10.58 5.67
C SER A 225 3.85 9.28 5.60
N GLY A 226 2.71 9.25 4.91
CA GLY A 226 1.84 8.09 4.80
C GLY A 226 2.22 7.05 3.74
N VAL A 227 3.17 7.35 2.85
CA VAL A 227 3.48 6.49 1.67
C VAL A 227 3.95 5.10 2.07
N SER A 228 4.87 4.99 3.02
CA SER A 228 5.41 3.69 3.46
C SER A 228 4.32 2.78 4.05
N ALA A 229 3.44 3.36 4.86
CA ALA A 229 2.29 2.65 5.43
C ALA A 229 1.29 2.26 4.33
N ALA A 230 1.02 3.15 3.37
CA ALA A 230 0.15 2.87 2.22
C ALA A 230 0.69 1.72 1.36
N ALA A 231 1.98 1.72 1.02
CA ALA A 231 2.63 0.65 0.27
C ALA A 231 2.54 -0.70 1.00
N THR A 232 2.71 -0.69 2.33
CA THR A 232 2.52 -1.88 3.17
C THR A 232 1.08 -2.41 3.10
N GLN A 233 0.08 -1.53 3.09
CA GLN A 233 -1.32 -1.94 2.97
C GLN A 233 -1.68 -2.43 1.56
N VAL A 234 -1.14 -1.83 0.50
CA VAL A 234 -1.28 -2.35 -0.87
C VAL A 234 -0.70 -3.77 -0.97
N ALA A 235 0.48 -4.00 -0.41
CA ALA A 235 1.06 -5.35 -0.34
C ALA A 235 0.20 -6.31 0.52
N THR A 236 -0.45 -5.79 1.57
CA THR A 236 -1.33 -6.57 2.47
C THR A 236 -2.60 -7.03 1.74
N ILE A 237 -3.31 -6.15 1.04
CA ILE A 237 -4.53 -6.51 0.31
C ILE A 237 -4.26 -7.44 -0.88
N LEU A 238 -3.07 -7.37 -1.49
CA LEU A 238 -2.64 -8.34 -2.51
C LEU A 238 -2.46 -9.75 -1.93
N GLY A 239 -2.20 -9.87 -0.62
CA GLY A 239 -2.13 -11.14 0.10
C GLY A 239 -1.13 -12.13 -0.52
N PRO A 240 -1.55 -13.36 -0.88
CA PRO A 240 -0.65 -14.36 -1.45
C PRO A 240 -0.14 -14.01 -2.87
N MET A 241 -0.76 -13.03 -3.55
CA MET A 241 -0.35 -12.60 -4.89
C MET A 241 0.93 -11.76 -4.88
N TYR A 242 1.24 -11.15 -3.73
CA TYR A 242 2.45 -10.36 -3.57
C TYR A 242 3.57 -11.19 -2.95
N ASN A 243 4.64 -11.38 -3.74
CA ASN A 243 5.86 -12.09 -3.33
C ASN A 243 7.11 -11.17 -3.33
N GLY A 244 6.90 -9.87 -3.15
CA GLY A 244 7.99 -8.89 -3.09
C GLY A 244 8.56 -8.69 -1.68
N SER A 245 9.44 -7.70 -1.53
CA SER A 245 10.22 -7.44 -0.33
C SER A 245 9.54 -6.53 0.70
N ILE A 246 8.41 -5.90 0.39
CA ILE A 246 7.69 -5.03 1.33
C ILE A 246 7.25 -5.87 2.54
N ARG A 247 7.79 -5.52 3.70
CA ARG A 247 7.48 -6.21 4.96
C ARG A 247 6.02 -5.95 5.34
N ARG A 248 5.25 -7.02 5.45
CA ARG A 248 3.85 -7.00 5.90
C ARG A 248 3.74 -7.41 7.37
N ARG A 249 2.51 -7.40 7.90
CA ARG A 249 2.17 -7.86 9.25
C ARG A 249 2.83 -9.20 9.57
N VAL A 250 3.53 -9.23 10.71
CA VAL A 250 4.08 -10.44 11.31
C VAL A 250 2.97 -11.12 12.10
N CYS A 251 2.83 -12.43 11.90
CA CYS A 251 1.86 -13.26 12.59
C CYS A 251 2.66 -14.33 13.30
N ASP A 252 3.02 -14.08 14.55
CA ASP A 252 3.75 -15.05 15.37
C ASP A 252 2.75 -15.96 16.09
N ASP A 253 2.95 -17.26 15.95
CA ASP A 253 2.07 -18.33 16.40
C ASP A 253 2.50 -18.96 17.74
N GLU A 254 3.69 -18.64 18.25
CA GLU A 254 4.31 -19.45 19.32
C GLU A 254 4.31 -18.82 20.73
N TYR A 255 4.08 -17.52 20.91
CA TYR A 255 4.08 -16.93 22.24
C TYR A 255 2.97 -15.89 22.43
N MET A 256 2.14 -16.11 23.45
CA MET A 256 1.10 -15.19 23.90
C MET A 256 1.70 -13.83 24.30
N GLU A 257 1.84 -12.95 23.32
CA GLU A 257 1.98 -11.52 23.54
C GLU A 257 0.61 -10.95 23.97
N PRO A 258 0.52 -10.16 25.05
CA PRO A 258 -0.74 -9.52 25.47
C PRO A 258 -1.24 -8.44 24.48
N SER A 259 -0.52 -8.21 23.39
CA SER A 259 -0.70 -7.12 22.41
C SER A 259 -1.55 -7.49 21.19
N ASN A 260 -1.88 -8.76 20.95
CA ASN A 260 -2.71 -9.13 19.79
C ASN A 260 -4.13 -8.57 19.93
N THR A 261 -4.50 -7.67 19.02
CA THR A 261 -5.84 -7.11 18.92
C THR A 261 -6.78 -8.13 18.24
N PRO A 262 -8.11 -8.04 18.44
CA PRO A 262 -9.05 -8.88 17.71
C PRO A 262 -8.87 -8.78 16.18
N PHE A 263 -8.53 -7.58 15.70
CA PHE A 263 -8.17 -7.35 14.30
C PHE A 263 -6.94 -8.16 13.90
N HIS A 264 -5.83 -8.05 14.64
CA HIS A 264 -4.59 -8.78 14.39
C HIS A 264 -4.84 -10.29 14.30
N SER A 265 -5.55 -10.85 15.28
CA SER A 265 -5.85 -12.28 15.32
C SER A 265 -6.69 -12.73 14.11
N SER A 266 -7.68 -11.92 13.71
CA SER A 266 -8.53 -12.20 12.55
C SER A 266 -7.74 -12.14 11.23
N ASP A 267 -6.92 -11.12 11.07
CA ASP A 267 -6.10 -10.89 9.87
C ASP A 267 -5.04 -11.99 9.70
N CYS A 268 -4.36 -12.38 10.78
CA CYS A 268 -3.41 -13.49 10.77
C CYS A 268 -4.07 -14.85 10.52
N SER A 269 -5.26 -15.08 11.07
CA SER A 269 -6.03 -16.29 10.76
C SER A 269 -6.41 -16.35 9.27
N THR A 270 -6.71 -15.21 8.66
CA THR A 270 -7.03 -15.10 7.23
C THR A 270 -5.79 -15.36 6.36
N LYS A 271 -4.64 -14.78 6.73
CA LYS A 271 -3.35 -15.04 6.08
C LYS A 271 -3.00 -16.53 6.04
N ASN A 272 -3.17 -17.24 7.16
CA ASN A 272 -2.87 -18.67 7.26
C ASN A 272 -3.86 -19.56 6.48
N LYS A 273 -5.10 -19.10 6.24
CA LYS A 273 -6.06 -19.83 5.40
C LYS A 273 -5.82 -19.61 3.91
N LEU A 274 -5.51 -18.38 3.52
CA LEU A 274 -5.33 -17.99 2.12
C LEU A 274 -3.98 -18.45 1.54
N SER A 275 -2.97 -18.72 2.37
CA SER A 275 -1.71 -19.34 1.93
C SER A 275 -1.93 -20.68 1.22
N ASP A 276 -3.06 -21.35 1.50
CA ASP A 276 -3.36 -22.71 1.02
C ASP A 276 -4.37 -22.72 -0.15
N SER A 277 -4.94 -21.57 -0.54
CA SER A 277 -6.01 -21.47 -1.55
C SER A 277 -5.52 -21.11 -2.96
N SER A 278 -6.29 -21.49 -3.98
CA SER A 278 -5.95 -21.35 -5.40
C SER A 278 -5.86 -19.88 -5.85
N THR A 279 -4.62 -19.39 -6.03
CA THR A 279 -4.23 -18.07 -6.56
C THR A 279 -4.80 -17.67 -7.93
N ASN A 280 -5.57 -18.53 -8.59
CA ASN A 280 -6.04 -18.32 -9.97
C ASN A 280 -7.19 -17.30 -10.06
N ASP A 281 -8.21 -17.40 -9.21
CA ASP A 281 -9.35 -16.48 -9.23
C ASP A 281 -8.93 -15.05 -8.83
N MET A 282 -7.97 -14.93 -7.91
CA MET A 282 -7.37 -13.65 -7.55
C MET A 282 -6.53 -13.04 -8.68
N ARG A 283 -5.95 -13.84 -9.58
CA ARG A 283 -5.22 -13.30 -10.75
C ARG A 283 -6.16 -12.60 -11.72
N GLU A 284 -7.35 -13.15 -11.95
CA GLU A 284 -8.27 -12.66 -12.98
C GLU A 284 -8.69 -11.20 -12.75
N CYS A 285 -8.95 -10.81 -11.50
CA CYS A 285 -9.32 -9.42 -11.20
C CYS A 285 -8.16 -8.43 -11.38
N LEU A 286 -6.91 -8.89 -11.23
CA LEU A 286 -5.71 -8.06 -11.18
C LEU A 286 -5.05 -7.84 -12.55
N THR A 287 -5.31 -8.70 -13.53
CA THR A 287 -4.74 -8.61 -14.89
C THR A 287 -5.50 -7.61 -15.78
N SER A 288 -6.70 -7.21 -15.37
CA SER A 288 -7.49 -6.20 -16.06
C SER A 288 -6.78 -4.85 -15.99
N SER A 289 -6.18 -4.45 -17.11
CA SER A 289 -5.38 -3.24 -17.18
C SER A 289 -6.24 -1.98 -16.98
N LEU A 290 -5.77 -1.08 -16.12
CA LEU A 290 -6.41 0.21 -15.80
C LEU A 290 -6.11 1.32 -16.84
N LYS A 291 -5.67 0.91 -18.06
CA LYS A 291 -5.01 1.71 -19.11
C LYS A 291 -5.75 2.95 -19.64
N ASN A 292 -7.01 3.18 -19.29
CA ASN A 292 -7.74 4.38 -19.73
C ASN A 292 -7.51 5.62 -18.83
N LYS A 293 -6.63 5.54 -17.82
CA LYS A 293 -6.30 6.63 -16.89
C LYS A 293 -4.81 6.69 -16.52
N GLU A 294 -3.90 6.34 -17.44
CA GLU A 294 -2.48 6.70 -17.27
C GLU A 294 -2.31 8.22 -17.48
N GLU A 295 -2.89 9.03 -16.60
CA GLU A 295 -2.36 10.36 -16.37
C GLU A 295 -0.92 10.19 -15.91
N LYS A 296 -0.01 10.98 -16.52
CA LYS A 296 1.42 10.99 -16.25
C LYS A 296 1.69 10.89 -14.73
N THR A 297 2.00 9.68 -14.26
CA THR A 297 2.27 9.44 -12.83
C THR A 297 3.44 10.32 -12.42
N THR A 298 3.20 11.20 -11.45
CA THR A 298 4.23 12.06 -10.86
C THR A 298 4.68 11.45 -9.54
N ASN A 299 5.82 11.87 -9.01
CA ASN A 299 6.37 11.38 -7.74
C ASN A 299 6.69 12.58 -6.82
N PRO A 300 6.99 12.34 -5.52
CA PRO A 300 7.33 13.38 -4.57
C PRO A 300 8.44 14.33 -5.03
N SER A 301 9.49 13.82 -5.70
CA SER A 301 10.55 14.68 -6.25
C SER A 301 10.00 15.68 -7.27
N ASN A 302 9.26 15.20 -8.27
CA ASN A 302 8.62 16.03 -9.29
C ASN A 302 7.61 17.02 -8.70
N PHE A 303 6.90 16.63 -7.63
CA PHE A 303 5.98 17.51 -6.92
C PHE A 303 6.71 18.74 -6.35
N PHE A 304 7.82 18.54 -5.62
CA PHE A 304 8.59 19.65 -5.06
C PHE A 304 9.35 20.46 -6.12
N GLU A 305 9.69 19.87 -7.27
CA GLU A 305 10.25 20.61 -8.41
C GLU A 305 9.22 21.54 -9.08
N THR A 306 7.96 21.09 -9.14
CA THR A 306 6.85 21.82 -9.74
C THR A 306 6.35 22.93 -8.80
N HIS A 307 6.15 22.60 -7.52
CA HIS A 307 5.60 23.49 -6.50
C HIS A 307 6.70 24.02 -5.58
N LYS A 308 7.59 24.87 -6.12
CA LYS A 308 8.81 25.36 -5.47
C LYS A 308 8.58 26.17 -4.19
N GLU A 309 7.37 26.66 -3.96
CA GLU A 309 6.97 27.28 -2.71
C GLU A 309 6.97 26.29 -1.54
N TRP A 310 6.84 25.00 -1.83
CA TRP A 310 6.99 23.91 -0.87
C TRP A 310 8.36 23.26 -1.04
N THR A 311 9.03 22.99 0.08
CA THR A 311 10.30 22.27 0.09
C THR A 311 10.21 21.13 1.10
N PRO A 312 10.94 20.01 0.91
CA PRO A 312 10.92 18.89 1.86
C PRO A 312 11.19 19.33 3.31
N CYS A 313 12.19 20.20 3.50
CA CYS A 313 12.49 20.78 4.81
C CYS A 313 11.38 21.71 5.31
N GLY A 314 10.90 22.63 4.47
CA GLY A 314 9.87 23.60 4.87
C GLY A 314 8.55 22.95 5.31
N VAL A 315 8.16 21.82 4.69
CA VAL A 315 6.95 21.08 5.09
C VAL A 315 7.20 20.16 6.30
N SER A 316 8.42 19.63 6.46
CA SER A 316 8.78 18.79 7.61
C SER A 316 8.95 19.61 8.88
N TYR A 317 9.70 20.70 8.80
CA TYR A 317 9.98 21.65 9.86
C TYR A 317 9.69 23.07 9.38
N THR A 318 8.61 23.66 9.89
CA THR A 318 8.12 24.98 9.46
C THR A 318 9.21 26.03 9.49
N GLY A 319 9.41 26.71 8.35
CA GLY A 319 10.40 27.78 8.19
C GLY A 319 11.85 27.31 7.99
N SER A 320 12.11 26.01 8.04
CA SER A 320 13.44 25.46 7.79
C SER A 320 13.77 25.41 6.28
N LYS A 321 15.06 25.29 5.97
CA LYS A 321 15.57 25.09 4.61
C LYS A 321 16.59 23.96 4.58
N LYS A 322 16.90 23.44 3.39
CA LYS A 322 18.03 22.52 3.21
C LYS A 322 19.32 23.23 3.66
N CYS A 323 20.14 22.54 4.44
CA CYS A 323 21.43 23.06 4.89
C CYS A 323 22.37 23.26 3.69
N GLU A 324 23.14 24.34 3.70
CA GLU A 324 24.12 24.67 2.64
C GLU A 324 25.39 23.82 2.75
N GLU A 325 25.77 23.42 3.97
CA GLU A 325 26.86 22.49 4.23
C GLU A 325 26.28 21.12 4.60
N ALA A 326 26.79 20.05 3.97
CA ALA A 326 26.46 18.69 4.37
C ALA A 326 26.93 18.51 5.81
N SER A 327 25.99 18.39 6.75
CA SER A 327 26.34 18.13 8.15
C SER A 327 27.14 16.83 8.20
N SER A 328 28.35 16.89 8.75
CA SER A 328 29.32 15.79 8.85
C SER A 328 28.86 14.59 9.69
N THR A 329 27.56 14.49 9.97
CA THR A 329 26.92 13.43 10.77
C THR A 329 26.21 12.39 9.91
N LEU A 330 26.13 12.55 8.59
CA LEU A 330 25.55 11.53 7.71
C LEU A 330 26.63 10.49 7.35
N PRO A 331 26.37 9.18 7.58
CA PRO A 331 27.28 8.12 7.17
C PRO A 331 27.62 8.19 5.68
N GLU A 332 28.89 7.91 5.33
CA GLU A 332 29.34 7.84 3.95
C GLU A 332 28.49 6.83 3.14
N GLY A 333 27.90 7.27 2.03
CA GLY A 333 27.01 6.46 1.19
C GLY A 333 25.50 6.66 1.45
N GLU A 334 25.10 7.26 2.57
CA GLU A 334 23.70 7.59 2.92
C GLU A 334 23.29 9.02 2.52
N GLY A 335 24.25 9.84 2.08
CA GLY A 335 24.10 11.29 1.90
C GLY A 335 23.19 11.77 0.78
N ASP A 336 22.84 10.93 -0.19
CA ASP A 336 22.04 11.37 -1.36
C ASP A 336 20.53 11.30 -1.12
N CYS A 337 20.09 10.30 -0.35
CA CYS A 337 18.68 10.06 -0.05
C CYS A 337 18.25 10.55 1.33
N HIS A 338 19.10 11.36 1.98
CA HIS A 338 18.78 12.04 3.22
C HIS A 338 19.04 13.54 3.08
N ILE A 339 18.18 14.34 3.69
CA ILE A 339 18.26 15.80 3.66
C ILE A 339 18.41 16.32 5.08
N SER A 340 19.47 17.07 5.34
CA SER A 340 19.62 17.87 6.55
C SER A 340 18.83 19.16 6.42
N CYS A 341 17.99 19.44 7.41
CA CYS A 341 17.18 20.66 7.47
C CYS A 341 17.70 21.59 8.56
N CYS A 342 17.94 22.84 8.19
CA CYS A 342 18.48 23.87 9.06
C CYS A 342 17.41 24.91 9.40
N PRO A 343 17.40 25.44 10.64
CA PRO A 343 16.51 26.52 11.03
C PRO A 343 16.78 27.79 10.21
N PRO A 344 15.86 28.77 10.21
CA PRO A 344 16.06 30.04 9.53
C PRO A 344 17.39 30.70 9.91
N ALA A 345 17.99 31.46 9.00
CA ALA A 345 19.32 32.08 9.19
C ALA A 345 19.45 32.95 10.46
N ILE A 346 18.34 33.53 10.93
CA ILE A 346 18.26 34.28 12.19
C ILE A 346 18.49 33.42 13.45
N PHE A 347 18.43 32.10 13.31
CA PHE A 347 18.61 31.09 14.36
C PHE A 347 19.78 30.14 14.08
N ASN A 348 20.84 30.61 13.40
CA ASN A 348 22.03 29.81 13.04
C ASN A 348 22.81 29.17 14.21
N PHE A 349 22.47 29.52 15.45
CA PHE A 349 23.04 28.90 16.66
C PHE A 349 22.32 27.59 17.05
N ILE A 350 21.14 27.32 16.48
CA ILE A 350 20.38 26.09 16.71
C ILE A 350 20.95 25.01 15.77
N PRO A 351 21.24 23.80 16.29
CA PRO A 351 21.73 22.70 15.45
C PRO A 351 20.71 22.31 14.36
N PRO A 352 21.16 21.64 13.28
CA PRO A 352 20.25 21.07 12.30
C PRO A 352 19.18 20.18 12.94
N TYR A 353 18.00 20.14 12.35
CA TYR A 353 16.95 19.20 12.72
C TYR A 353 17.35 17.76 12.37
N ALA A 354 16.60 16.78 12.89
CA ALA A 354 16.78 15.39 12.50
C ALA A 354 16.66 15.25 10.97
N PRO A 355 17.59 14.53 10.31
CA PRO A 355 17.53 14.31 8.87
C PRO A 355 16.18 13.71 8.45
N ILE A 356 15.70 14.13 7.29
CA ILE A 356 14.50 13.57 6.65
C ILE A 356 14.92 12.76 5.42
N PRO A 357 14.15 11.75 5.00
CA PRO A 357 14.39 11.11 3.72
C PRO A 357 14.20 12.14 2.59
N ALA A 358 15.05 12.05 1.58
CA ALA A 358 14.84 12.74 0.32
C ALA A 358 13.51 12.29 -0.31
N PRO A 359 12.83 13.16 -1.06
CA PRO A 359 11.59 12.80 -1.74
C PRO A 359 11.75 11.56 -2.61
N ASP A 360 10.79 10.64 -2.54
CA ASP A 360 10.79 9.47 -3.40
C ASP A 360 10.82 9.88 -4.88
N GLY A 361 11.66 9.21 -5.67
CA GLY A 361 11.94 9.54 -7.06
C GLY A 361 13.10 10.51 -7.29
N GLN A 362 13.68 11.11 -6.24
CA GLN A 362 14.87 11.95 -6.37
C GLN A 362 16.07 11.10 -6.85
N VAL A 363 16.82 11.59 -7.83
CA VAL A 363 18.02 10.90 -8.33
C VAL A 363 19.10 10.83 -7.24
N CYS A 364 19.73 9.67 -7.11
CA CYS A 364 20.86 9.42 -6.21
C CYS A 364 22.04 8.76 -6.97
N SER A 365 23.22 8.73 -6.34
CA SER A 365 24.44 8.15 -6.95
C SER A 365 24.20 6.74 -7.47
N SER A 366 24.78 6.42 -8.64
CA SER A 366 24.60 5.16 -9.39
C SER A 366 23.37 5.08 -10.31
N ASN A 367 22.88 6.22 -10.82
CA ASN A 367 21.67 6.30 -11.68
C ASN A 367 20.42 5.68 -11.03
N GLY A 368 20.38 5.65 -9.69
CA GLY A 368 19.26 5.18 -8.91
C GLY A 368 18.29 6.30 -8.58
N ILE A 369 17.21 5.95 -7.87
CA ILE A 369 16.29 6.91 -7.26
C ILE A 369 16.11 6.60 -5.77
N CYS A 370 15.83 7.64 -4.99
CA CYS A 370 15.48 7.50 -3.59
C CYS A 370 14.10 6.88 -3.45
N ILE A 371 14.01 5.86 -2.59
CA ILE A 371 12.76 5.23 -2.16
C ILE A 371 12.90 4.95 -0.67
N ASN A 372 12.05 5.57 0.15
CA ASN A 372 12.06 5.45 1.60
C ASN A 372 13.44 5.76 2.24
N GLY A 373 14.13 6.79 1.75
CA GLY A 373 15.47 7.16 2.22
C GLY A 373 16.62 6.29 1.72
N ASN A 374 16.35 5.25 0.93
CA ASN A 374 17.37 4.38 0.34
C ASN A 374 17.54 4.65 -1.15
N CYS A 375 18.78 4.59 -1.64
CA CYS A 375 19.06 4.68 -3.07
C CYS A 375 18.82 3.32 -3.74
N SER A 376 17.72 3.20 -4.49
CA SER A 376 17.36 2.00 -5.23
C SER A 376 17.88 2.05 -6.66
N SER A 377 18.68 1.06 -7.04
CA SER A 377 19.20 0.88 -8.40
C SER A 377 18.28 -0.06 -9.18
N GLY A 378 17.60 0.46 -10.20
CA GLY A 378 16.72 -0.32 -11.10
C GLY A 378 16.65 0.34 -12.46
N ILE A 379 16.34 -0.42 -13.51
CA ILE A 379 16.60 -0.12 -14.92
C ILE A 379 16.21 1.30 -15.39
N SER A 380 17.18 1.94 -16.05
CA SER A 380 17.06 3.14 -16.87
C SER A 380 15.73 3.21 -17.63
N THR A 381 14.89 4.20 -17.31
CA THR A 381 14.03 4.78 -18.34
C THR A 381 14.95 5.61 -19.23
N SER A 382 15.48 4.96 -20.27
CA SER A 382 16.00 5.64 -21.43
C SER A 382 14.84 6.46 -21.99
N VAL A 383 14.81 7.75 -21.66
CA VAL A 383 14.04 8.73 -22.40
C VAL A 383 14.82 8.91 -23.71
N GLU A 384 14.51 8.10 -24.72
CA GLU A 384 14.89 8.42 -26.08
C GLU A 384 14.07 9.65 -26.52
N GLY A 385 14.80 10.67 -27.00
CA GLY A 385 14.24 11.90 -27.54
C GLY A 385 13.89 11.81 -29.02
#